data_AF-A0A7V4HTS6-F1
#
_entry.id   AF-A0A7V4HTS6-F1
#
_cell.length_a   1.000
_cell.length_b   1.000
_cell.length_c   1.000
_cell.angle_alpha   90.00
_cell.angle_beta   90.00
_cell.angle_gamma   90.00
#
_symmetry.space_group_name_H-M   'P 1'
#
loop_
_entity.id
_entity.type
_entity.pdbx_description
1 polymer ?
#
loop_
_entity_poly.entity_id
_entity_poly.type
_entity_poly.pdbx_seq_one_letter_code
_entity_poly.pdbx_strand_id
1 'polypeptide(L)'
;MADHAGANLRRLMTRLGLTIDDVAARARVDRRTIRAILDGAHRTHARTLHRLAAGLGVSPDEFFVDPAQLVYRCFDRATNPVVAEVVQNHPELFHGWTEADFDELHSRFGTGGALTEDGALAAAQTMNRNRATHEQLAVLLETSQAELIRGIVEAMYEKLVQSAGE
;
A
#
# COMPACT_ATOMS: atom_id res chain seq x y z
N MET A 1 -1.31 13.62 -16.81
CA MET A 1 -1.60 12.45 -15.95
C MET A 1 -2.16 11.37 -16.85
N ALA A 2 -1.44 10.26 -17.02
CA ALA A 2 -1.92 9.13 -17.81
C ALA A 2 -3.17 8.53 -17.14
N ASP A 3 -4.18 8.15 -17.92
CA ASP A 3 -5.37 7.49 -17.39
C ASP A 3 -5.10 5.99 -17.27
N HIS A 4 -4.88 5.54 -16.04
CA HIS A 4 -4.57 4.14 -15.72
C HIS A 4 -5.83 3.29 -15.48
N ALA A 5 -7.02 3.91 -15.48
CA ALA A 5 -8.27 3.26 -15.08
C ALA A 5 -8.61 2.05 -15.97
N GLY A 6 -8.45 2.16 -17.29
CA GLY A 6 -8.75 1.07 -18.21
C GLY A 6 -7.82 -0.13 -18.04
N ALA A 7 -6.53 0.12 -17.82
CA ALA A 7 -5.54 -0.95 -17.59
C ALA A 7 -5.77 -1.64 -16.23
N ASN A 8 -6.01 -0.86 -15.17
CA ASN A 8 -6.29 -1.40 -13.85
C ASN A 8 -7.63 -2.14 -13.79
N LEU A 9 -8.65 -1.68 -14.54
CA LEU A 9 -9.91 -2.39 -14.67
C LEU A 9 -9.74 -3.76 -15.35
N ARG A 10 -8.95 -3.85 -16.45
CA ARG A 10 -8.62 -5.15 -17.07
C ARG A 10 -7.92 -6.08 -16.08
N ARG A 11 -6.95 -5.56 -15.33
CA ARG A 11 -6.21 -6.33 -14.32
C ARG A 11 -7.16 -6.90 -13.25
N LEU A 12 -8.06 -6.08 -12.73
CA LEU A 12 -9.06 -6.47 -11.73
C LEU A 12 -10.03 -7.52 -12.29
N MET A 13 -10.48 -7.34 -13.53
CA MET A 13 -11.35 -8.32 -14.21
C MET A 13 -10.68 -9.69 -14.33
N THR A 14 -9.42 -9.73 -14.79
CA THR A 14 -8.66 -10.98 -14.89
C THR A 14 -8.45 -11.61 -13.52
N ARG A 15 -8.04 -10.82 -12.51
CA ARG A 15 -7.77 -11.30 -11.14
C ARG A 15 -9.03 -11.90 -10.49
N LEU A 16 -10.18 -11.30 -10.72
CA LEU A 16 -11.45 -11.69 -10.10
C LEU A 16 -12.28 -12.65 -10.98
N GLY A 17 -11.79 -12.98 -12.18
CA GLY A 17 -12.50 -13.85 -13.14
C GLY A 17 -13.81 -13.25 -13.67
N LEU A 18 -13.85 -11.93 -13.88
CA LEU A 18 -15.09 -11.19 -14.18
C LEU A 18 -15.19 -10.77 -15.64
N THR A 19 -16.39 -10.87 -16.18
CA THR A 19 -16.74 -10.32 -17.49
C THR A 19 -17.16 -8.85 -17.40
N ILE A 20 -17.27 -8.18 -18.54
CA ILE A 20 -17.79 -6.80 -18.61
C ILE A 20 -19.19 -6.70 -17.99
N ASP A 21 -20.03 -7.72 -18.21
CA ASP A 21 -21.41 -7.74 -17.71
C ASP A 21 -21.43 -7.91 -16.19
N ASP A 22 -20.52 -8.71 -15.64
CA ASP A 22 -20.37 -8.86 -14.19
C ASP A 22 -19.91 -7.56 -13.52
N VAL A 23 -18.95 -6.86 -14.13
CA VAL A 23 -18.48 -5.55 -13.63
C VAL A 23 -19.60 -4.51 -13.70
N ALA A 24 -20.31 -4.45 -14.82
CA ALA A 24 -21.43 -3.53 -15.01
C ALA A 24 -22.52 -3.76 -13.95
N ALA A 25 -22.89 -5.02 -13.72
CA ALA A 25 -23.87 -5.40 -12.70
C ALA A 25 -23.41 -5.02 -11.29
N ARG A 26 -22.16 -5.37 -10.91
CA ARG A 26 -21.64 -5.11 -9.55
C ARG A 26 -21.43 -3.62 -9.25
N ALA A 27 -20.89 -2.86 -10.20
CA ALA A 27 -20.69 -1.42 -10.05
C ALA A 27 -21.96 -0.59 -10.31
N ARG A 28 -23.03 -1.24 -10.79
CA ARG A 28 -24.29 -0.63 -11.25
C ARG A 28 -24.07 0.41 -12.36
N VAL A 29 -23.09 0.19 -13.24
CA VAL A 29 -22.73 1.11 -14.32
C VAL A 29 -23.11 0.47 -15.66
N ASP A 30 -23.47 1.28 -16.66
CA ASP A 30 -23.82 0.78 -17.98
C ASP A 30 -22.63 0.09 -18.68
N ARG A 31 -22.93 -0.96 -19.45
CA ARG A 31 -21.94 -1.74 -20.22
C ARG A 31 -21.13 -0.87 -21.17
N ARG A 32 -21.75 0.14 -21.79
CA ARG A 32 -21.10 1.10 -22.68
C ARG A 32 -20.06 1.92 -21.93
N THR A 33 -20.33 2.29 -20.68
CA THR A 33 -19.36 2.99 -19.84
C THR A 33 -18.16 2.11 -19.51
N ILE A 34 -18.37 0.84 -19.18
CA ILE A 34 -17.26 -0.10 -18.93
C ILE A 34 -16.38 -0.23 -20.18
N ARG A 35 -16.98 -0.40 -21.36
CA ARG A 35 -16.23 -0.43 -22.64
C ARG A 35 -15.46 0.86 -22.87
N ALA A 36 -16.08 2.02 -22.68
CA ALA A 36 -15.43 3.31 -22.84
C ALA A 36 -14.21 3.49 -21.91
N ILE A 37 -14.28 2.97 -20.68
CA ILE A 37 -13.16 2.98 -19.72
C ILE A 37 -12.04 2.05 -20.18
N LEU A 38 -12.38 0.85 -20.65
CA LEU A 38 -11.41 -0.11 -21.17
C LEU A 38 -10.70 0.43 -22.41
N ASP A 39 -11.44 1.05 -23.32
CA ASP A 39 -10.92 1.61 -24.57
C ASP A 39 -10.03 2.85 -24.34
N GLY A 40 -10.08 3.44 -23.14
CA GLY A 40 -9.24 4.59 -22.77
C GLY A 40 -9.58 5.87 -23.54
N ALA A 41 -10.78 5.93 -24.14
CA ALA A 41 -11.17 7.01 -25.05
C ALA A 41 -11.30 8.37 -24.33
N HIS A 42 -11.64 8.37 -23.04
CA HIS A 42 -11.84 9.57 -22.25
C HIS A 42 -11.42 9.39 -20.79
N ARG A 43 -11.05 10.51 -20.14
CA ARG A 43 -10.76 10.54 -18.72
C ARG A 43 -11.99 10.13 -17.93
N THR A 44 -11.87 9.04 -17.19
CA THR A 44 -13.00 8.51 -16.41
C THR A 44 -13.32 9.44 -15.23
N HIS A 45 -14.60 9.76 -15.02
CA HIS A 45 -15.01 10.59 -13.89
C HIS A 45 -14.77 9.87 -12.56
N ALA A 46 -14.28 10.62 -11.56
CA ALA A 46 -13.98 10.12 -10.21
C ALA A 46 -15.18 9.41 -9.55
N ARG A 47 -16.40 9.89 -9.81
CA ARG A 47 -17.65 9.26 -9.32
C ARG A 47 -17.83 7.84 -9.90
N THR A 48 -17.48 7.63 -11.16
CA THR A 48 -17.58 6.31 -11.81
C THR A 48 -16.51 5.36 -11.26
N LEU A 49 -15.30 5.86 -11.03
CA LEU A 49 -14.22 5.08 -10.41
C LEU A 49 -14.57 4.65 -8.98
N HIS A 50 -15.18 5.53 -8.18
CA HIS A 50 -15.66 5.16 -6.83
C HIS A 50 -16.73 4.06 -6.87
N ARG A 51 -17.64 4.09 -7.85
CA ARG A 51 -18.66 3.05 -8.01
C ARG A 51 -18.07 1.72 -8.47
N LEU A 52 -17.05 1.77 -9.34
CA LEU A 52 -16.30 0.58 -9.74
C LEU A 52 -15.56 -0.02 -8.55
N ALA A 53 -14.85 0.80 -7.78
CA ALA A 53 -14.14 0.38 -6.59
C ALA A 53 -15.09 -0.29 -5.58
N ALA A 54 -16.21 0.37 -5.26
CA ALA A 54 -17.24 -0.17 -4.37
C ALA A 54 -17.86 -1.48 -4.90
N GLY A 55 -18.15 -1.57 -6.20
CA GLY A 55 -18.72 -2.78 -6.82
C GLY A 55 -17.75 -3.95 -6.88
N LEU A 56 -16.45 -3.67 -6.97
CA LEU A 56 -15.39 -4.68 -7.05
C LEU A 56 -14.77 -5.01 -5.69
N GLY A 57 -15.16 -4.28 -4.62
CA GLY A 57 -14.62 -4.47 -3.27
C GLY A 57 -13.15 -4.09 -3.15
N VAL A 58 -12.71 -3.07 -3.89
CA VAL A 58 -11.31 -2.59 -3.91
C VAL A 58 -11.22 -1.11 -3.52
N SER A 59 -10.03 -0.64 -3.18
CA SER A 59 -9.79 0.79 -2.95
C SER A 59 -9.95 1.59 -4.25
N PRO A 60 -10.58 2.79 -4.23
CA PRO A 60 -10.59 3.70 -5.38
C PRO A 60 -9.21 4.06 -5.92
N ASP A 61 -8.19 4.03 -5.05
CA ASP A 61 -6.81 4.35 -5.40
C ASP A 61 -6.22 3.38 -6.42
N GLU A 62 -6.72 2.13 -6.48
CA GLU A 62 -6.30 1.14 -7.47
C GLU A 62 -6.48 1.63 -8.91
N PHE A 63 -7.37 2.58 -9.18
CA PHE A 63 -7.58 3.12 -10.53
C PHE A 63 -6.63 4.27 -10.90
N PHE A 64 -5.88 4.79 -9.94
CA PHE A 64 -4.97 5.94 -10.13
C PHE A 64 -3.49 5.55 -10.16
N VAL A 65 -3.14 4.37 -9.66
CA VAL A 65 -1.76 3.86 -9.64
C VAL A 65 -1.35 3.35 -11.03
N ASP A 66 -0.09 3.54 -11.39
CA ASP A 66 0.49 2.97 -12.60
C ASP A 66 0.36 1.42 -12.58
N PRO A 67 -0.24 0.79 -13.61
CA PRO A 67 -0.35 -0.65 -13.72
C PRO A 67 0.97 -1.40 -13.55
N ALA A 68 2.10 -0.82 -13.95
CA ALA A 68 3.41 -1.44 -13.79
C ALA A 68 3.80 -1.60 -12.31
N GLN A 69 3.50 -0.59 -11.47
CA GLN A 69 3.73 -0.65 -10.01
C GLN A 69 2.81 -1.67 -9.35
N LEU A 70 1.58 -1.79 -9.87
CA LEU A 70 0.58 -2.73 -9.40
C LEU A 70 0.87 -4.19 -9.78
N VAL A 71 1.47 -4.43 -10.96
CA VAL A 71 1.96 -5.75 -11.36
C VAL A 71 3.14 -6.17 -10.49
N TYR A 72 4.05 -5.26 -10.16
CA TYR A 72 5.15 -5.54 -9.23
C TYR A 72 4.64 -5.98 -7.85
N ARG A 73 3.67 -5.25 -7.26
CA ARG A 73 3.04 -5.62 -5.97
C ARG A 73 2.33 -6.98 -5.99
N CYS A 74 1.65 -7.32 -7.08
CA CYS A 74 0.98 -8.62 -7.20
C CYS A 74 1.95 -9.78 -7.48
N PHE A 75 3.03 -9.53 -8.23
CA PHE A 75 4.04 -10.54 -8.54
C PHE A 75 4.88 -10.87 -7.29
N ASP A 76 5.23 -9.86 -6.48
CA ASP A 76 5.94 -10.06 -5.20
C ASP A 76 5.09 -10.82 -4.17
N ARG A 77 3.79 -10.50 -4.05
CA ARG A 77 2.87 -11.19 -3.12
C ARG A 77 2.68 -12.68 -3.47
N ALA A 78 2.89 -13.07 -4.73
CA ALA A 78 2.84 -14.46 -5.17
C ALA A 78 4.19 -15.19 -5.07
N THR A 79 5.31 -14.47 -4.91
CA THR A 79 6.67 -15.01 -5.05
C THR A 79 7.43 -15.08 -3.71
N ASN A 80 6.90 -14.51 -2.63
CA ASN A 80 7.52 -14.53 -1.31
C ASN A 80 6.72 -15.37 -0.28
N PRO A 81 6.88 -16.71 -0.27
CA PRO A 81 6.18 -17.58 0.69
C PRO A 81 6.59 -17.30 2.14
N VAL A 82 7.78 -16.76 2.39
CA VAL A 82 8.31 -16.54 3.74
C VAL A 82 7.49 -15.49 4.50
N VAL A 83 7.08 -14.39 3.86
CA VAL A 83 6.24 -13.39 4.54
C VAL A 83 4.86 -13.97 4.86
N ALA A 84 4.30 -14.80 3.96
CA ALA A 84 3.03 -15.48 4.22
C ALA A 84 3.14 -16.48 5.38
N GLU A 85 4.23 -17.24 5.44
CA GLU A 85 4.55 -18.18 6.52
C GLU A 85 4.74 -17.46 7.86
N VAL A 86 5.49 -16.35 7.90
CA VAL A 86 5.70 -15.54 9.12
C VAL A 86 4.38 -14.97 9.63
N VAL A 87 3.52 -14.46 8.74
CA VAL A 87 2.19 -13.94 9.11
C VAL A 87 1.31 -15.06 9.68
N GLN A 88 1.41 -16.27 9.13
CA GLN A 88 0.68 -17.43 9.64
C GLN A 88 1.20 -17.92 11.00
N ASN A 89 2.53 -17.92 11.19
CA ASN A 89 3.19 -18.40 12.41
C ASN A 89 3.13 -17.38 13.55
N HIS A 90 3.09 -16.07 13.25
CA HIS A 90 3.14 -14.97 14.20
C HIS A 90 2.08 -13.89 13.95
N PRO A 91 0.78 -14.23 13.93
CA PRO A 91 -0.30 -13.28 13.63
C PRO A 91 -0.35 -12.10 14.62
N GLU A 92 0.13 -12.27 15.84
CA GLU A 92 0.21 -11.25 16.88
C GLU A 92 1.10 -10.06 16.50
N LEU A 93 2.14 -10.29 15.70
CA LEU A 93 3.07 -9.23 15.28
C LEU A 93 2.46 -8.30 14.23
N PHE A 94 1.41 -8.73 13.53
CA PHE A 94 0.80 -7.99 12.43
C PHE A 94 -0.55 -7.37 12.84
N HIS A 95 -0.85 -7.34 14.13
CA HIS A 95 -2.08 -6.73 14.62
C HIS A 95 -2.10 -5.22 14.30
N GLY A 96 -3.18 -4.77 13.65
CA GLY A 96 -3.33 -3.37 13.23
C GLY A 96 -2.47 -2.95 12.04
N TRP A 97 -1.86 -3.89 11.32
CA TRP A 97 -1.16 -3.60 10.06
C TRP A 97 -2.14 -3.32 8.93
N THR A 98 -1.79 -2.33 8.12
CA THR A 98 -2.49 -1.92 6.89
C THR A 98 -1.75 -2.48 5.67
N GLU A 99 -2.39 -2.43 4.50
CA GLU A 99 -1.73 -2.84 3.24
C GLU A 99 -0.43 -2.08 2.98
N ALA A 100 -0.35 -0.80 3.37
CA ALA A 100 0.86 0.00 3.23
C ALA A 100 2.02 -0.51 4.11
N ASP A 101 1.73 -1.05 5.29
CA ASP A 101 2.75 -1.64 6.17
C ASP A 101 3.29 -2.93 5.56
N PHE A 102 2.42 -3.75 4.96
CA PHE A 102 2.88 -4.90 4.21
C PHE A 102 3.72 -4.46 3.01
N ASP A 103 3.30 -3.47 2.24
CA ASP A 103 4.08 -2.95 1.11
C ASP A 103 5.46 -2.43 1.55
N GLU A 104 5.57 -1.74 2.69
CA GLU A 104 6.86 -1.29 3.26
C GLU A 104 7.75 -2.46 3.68
N LEU A 105 7.16 -3.47 4.34
CA LEU A 105 7.87 -4.69 4.71
C LEU A 105 8.47 -5.33 3.45
N HIS A 106 7.67 -5.53 2.40
CA HIS A 106 8.13 -6.10 1.13
C HIS A 106 9.19 -5.22 0.43
N SER A 107 9.02 -3.90 0.43
CA SER A 107 9.98 -2.96 -0.17
C SER A 107 11.36 -3.01 0.48
N ARG A 108 11.44 -3.23 1.80
CA ARG A 108 12.73 -3.36 2.51
C ARG A 108 13.48 -4.64 2.16
N PHE A 109 12.78 -5.65 1.64
CA PHE A 109 13.37 -6.93 1.26
C PHE A 109 13.76 -7.05 -0.21
N GLY A 110 13.34 -6.11 -1.07
CA GLY A 110 13.66 -6.12 -2.51
C GLY A 110 15.13 -5.79 -2.85
N THR A 111 15.92 -5.31 -1.90
CA THR A 111 17.31 -4.86 -2.11
C THR A 111 18.32 -5.65 -1.26
N GLY A 112 18.56 -6.93 -1.59
CA GLY A 112 19.85 -7.57 -1.33
C GLY A 112 20.04 -8.33 -0.01
N GLY A 113 19.19 -9.30 0.30
CA GLY A 113 19.46 -10.28 1.37
C GLY A 113 18.77 -11.62 1.13
N ALA A 114 19.38 -12.71 1.60
CA ALA A 114 18.74 -14.03 1.59
C ALA A 114 17.45 -13.96 2.41
N LEU A 115 16.38 -14.46 1.81
CA LEU A 115 15.02 -14.31 2.28
C LEU A 115 14.77 -15.30 3.42
N THR A 116 15.19 -14.96 4.63
CA THR A 116 15.03 -15.80 5.83
C THR A 116 13.83 -15.35 6.66
N GLU A 117 13.16 -16.32 7.29
CA GLU A 117 12.07 -16.10 8.25
C GLU A 117 12.51 -15.12 9.36
N ASP A 118 13.74 -15.30 9.87
CA ASP A 118 14.33 -14.42 10.88
C ASP A 118 14.47 -12.96 10.42
N GLY A 119 14.81 -12.74 9.14
CA GLY A 119 14.92 -11.41 8.56
C GLY A 119 13.57 -10.71 8.47
N ALA A 120 12.53 -11.44 8.02
CA ALA A 120 11.16 -10.96 7.98
C ALA A 120 10.63 -10.59 9.37
N LEU A 121 10.86 -11.46 10.36
CA LEU A 121 10.47 -11.23 11.74
C LEU A 121 11.15 -9.99 12.34
N ALA A 122 12.47 -9.85 12.15
CA ALA A 122 13.25 -8.72 12.66
C ALA A 122 12.80 -7.39 12.06
N ALA A 123 12.46 -7.36 10.77
CA ALA A 123 11.93 -6.16 10.15
C ALA A 123 10.54 -5.80 10.66
N ALA A 124 9.63 -6.78 10.78
CA ALA A 124 8.30 -6.55 11.33
C ALA A 124 8.36 -6.01 12.77
N GLN A 125 9.22 -6.57 13.62
CA GLN A 125 9.46 -6.07 14.97
C GLN A 125 10.02 -4.64 14.98
N THR A 126 10.91 -4.32 14.04
CA THR A 126 11.45 -2.95 13.91
C THR A 126 10.37 -1.96 13.50
N MET A 127 9.51 -2.34 12.56
CA MET A 127 8.36 -1.52 12.13
C MET A 127 7.39 -1.27 13.28
N ASN A 128 7.06 -2.30 14.07
CA ASN A 128 6.22 -2.17 15.25
C ASN A 128 6.83 -1.24 16.31
N ARG A 129 8.14 -1.34 16.57
CA ARG A 129 8.84 -0.44 17.49
C ARG A 129 8.80 1.01 17.01
N ASN A 130 9.00 1.25 15.72
CA ASN A 130 8.93 2.60 15.15
C ASN A 130 7.52 3.19 15.29
N ARG A 131 6.48 2.39 15.00
CA ARG A 131 5.08 2.80 15.18
C ARG A 131 4.77 3.16 16.62
N ALA A 132 5.12 2.29 17.58
CA ALA A 132 4.94 2.55 19.00
C ALA A 132 5.66 3.84 19.43
N THR A 133 6.85 4.08 18.89
CA THR A 133 7.61 5.31 19.16
C THR A 133 6.91 6.55 18.60
N HIS A 134 6.37 6.48 17.38
CA HIS A 134 5.59 7.57 16.80
C HIS A 134 4.32 7.86 17.60
N GLU A 135 3.62 6.83 18.07
CA GLU A 135 2.44 6.98 18.93
C GLU A 135 2.81 7.64 20.27
N GLN A 136 3.90 7.21 20.90
CA GLN A 136 4.42 7.84 22.13
C GLN A 136 4.79 9.30 21.90
N LEU A 137 5.47 9.62 20.79
CA LEU A 137 5.79 11.00 20.42
C LEU A 137 4.53 11.82 20.20
N ALA A 138 3.53 11.30 19.51
CA ALA A 138 2.25 11.98 19.30
C ALA A 138 1.59 12.32 20.64
N VAL A 139 1.55 11.37 21.59
CA VAL A 139 1.03 11.64 22.94
C VAL A 139 1.85 12.70 23.65
N LEU A 140 3.18 12.63 23.61
CA LEU A 140 4.05 13.60 24.28
C LEU A 140 3.89 15.02 23.73
N LEU A 141 3.67 15.15 22.42
CA LEU A 141 3.44 16.43 21.75
C LEU A 141 2.12 17.09 22.12
N GLU A 142 1.17 16.34 22.67
CA GLU A 142 -0.09 16.87 23.24
C GLU A 142 0.04 17.25 24.73
N THR A 143 1.23 17.11 25.32
CA THR A 143 1.49 17.46 26.72
C THR A 143 2.37 18.70 26.87
N SER A 144 2.57 19.14 28.12
CA SER A 144 3.52 20.21 28.45
C SER A 144 4.98 19.89 28.10
N GLN A 145 5.30 18.64 27.74
CA GLN A 145 6.65 18.22 27.31
C GLN A 145 6.90 18.46 25.81
N ALA A 146 5.91 18.96 25.06
CA ALA A 146 5.99 19.09 23.61
C ALA A 146 7.22 19.87 23.14
N GLU A 147 7.49 21.04 23.72
CA GLU A 147 8.63 21.88 23.32
C GLU A 147 9.99 21.21 23.58
N LEU A 148 10.11 20.49 24.70
CA LEU A 148 11.33 19.74 25.02
C LEU A 148 11.58 18.64 23.99
N ILE A 149 10.54 17.86 23.66
CA ILE A 149 10.63 16.77 22.68
C ILE A 149 10.93 17.30 21.29
N ARG A 150 10.29 18.41 20.87
CA ARG A 150 10.60 19.07 19.59
C ARG A 150 12.08 19.44 19.50
N GLY A 151 12.63 20.08 20.52
CA GLY A 151 14.04 20.48 20.54
C GLY A 151 15.01 19.30 20.50
N ILE A 152 14.70 18.18 21.18
CA ILE A 152 15.53 16.96 21.13
C ILE A 152 15.53 16.37 19.72
N VAL A 153 14.35 16.24 19.10
CA VAL A 153 14.22 15.68 17.74
C VAL A 153 14.93 16.56 16.72
N GLU A 154 14.78 17.89 16.81
CA GLU A 154 15.43 18.86 15.92
C GLU A 154 16.97 18.76 16.03
N ALA A 155 17.52 18.77 17.24
CA ALA A 155 18.96 18.65 17.45
C ALA A 155 19.54 17.32 16.90
N MET A 156 18.82 16.21 17.07
CA MET A 156 19.24 14.91 16.53
C MET A 156 19.16 14.89 15.00
N TYR A 157 18.13 15.51 14.42
CA TYR A 157 17.94 15.59 12.97
C TYR A 157 19.04 16.44 12.32
N GLU A 158 19.35 17.62 12.86
CA GLU A 158 20.43 18.48 12.37
C GLU A 158 21.77 17.75 12.34
N LYS A 159 22.12 17.05 13.42
CA LYS A 159 23.36 16.27 13.49
C LYS A 159 23.43 15.18 12.41
N LEU A 160 22.30 14.52 12.13
CA LEU A 160 22.24 13.47 11.11
C LEU A 160 22.43 14.06 9.70
N VAL A 161 21.77 15.17 9.39
CA VAL A 161 21.91 15.88 8.10
C VAL A 161 23.34 16.37 7.90
N GLN A 162 23.98 16.91 8.94
CA GLN A 162 25.38 17.32 8.88
C GLN A 162 26.32 16.14 8.61
N SER A 163 26.10 14.98 9.25
CA SER A 163 26.92 13.79 9.05
C SER A 163 26.75 13.08 7.70
N ALA A 164 25.65 13.33 6.97
CA ALA A 164 25.41 12.76 5.64
C ALA A 164 25.94 13.64 4.50
N GLY A 165 26.38 14.87 4.81
CA GLY A 165 26.96 15.83 3.87
C GLY A 165 28.49 15.88 3.84
N GLU A 166 29.16 15.06 4.67
CA GLU A 166 30.63 14.83 4.68
C GLU A 166 30.97 13.52 3.95
#